data_AF-A0A2I1FIV1-F1
#
_entry.id   AF-A0A2I1FIV1-F1
#
_cell.length_a   1.000
_cell.length_b   1.000
_cell.length_c   1.000
_cell.angle_alpha   90.00
_cell.angle_beta   90.00
_cell.angle_gamma   90.00
#
_symmetry.space_group_name_H-M   'P 1'
#
loop_
_entity.id
_entity.type
_entity.pdbx_description
1 polymer ?
#
loop_
_entity_poly.entity_id
_entity_poly.type
_entity_poly.pdbx_seq_one_letter_code
_entity_poly.pdbx_strand_id
1 'polypeptide(L)'
;MQNVKHAKKTAKNQIYYGTRLLTFGNSTVRYDQLCNLAKKENSALRIRDVYNVNKQDDSAAFRIFHSQLLRMSIDSDKLSLFVYLFILGELFDAYLNCKISHKTRIIIAMHAYFFLDFWKSHIEKTGKNISNKWYSVARSFISI
;
A
#
# COMPACT_ATOMS: atom_id res chain seq x y z
N MET A 1 19.50 -9.50 -3.00
CA MET A 1 18.06 -9.83 -3.10
C MET A 1 17.38 -9.28 -1.85
N GLN A 2 16.62 -8.18 -1.94
CA GLN A 2 15.94 -7.62 -0.76
C GLN A 2 14.91 -8.62 -0.22
N ASN A 3 14.86 -8.77 1.10
CA ASN A 3 13.95 -9.66 1.82
C ASN A 3 12.49 -9.16 1.68
N VAL A 4 11.52 -10.04 1.39
CA VAL A 4 10.10 -9.64 1.25
C VAL A 4 9.52 -9.00 2.51
N LYS A 5 10.01 -9.36 3.70
CA LYS A 5 9.67 -8.65 4.94
C LYS A 5 10.10 -7.17 4.89
N HIS A 6 11.25 -6.90 4.27
CA HIS A 6 11.74 -5.53 4.05
C HIS A 6 10.84 -4.79 3.05
N ALA A 7 10.48 -5.40 1.92
CA ALA A 7 9.55 -4.81 0.95
C ALA A 7 8.19 -4.45 1.59
N LYS A 8 7.64 -5.35 2.40
CA LYS A 8 6.40 -5.11 3.17
C LYS A 8 6.50 -3.93 4.13
N LYS A 9 7.64 -3.79 4.83
CA LYS A 9 7.94 -2.62 5.67
C LYS A 9 8.03 -1.33 4.85
N THR A 10 8.75 -1.36 3.74
CA THR A 10 8.88 -0.19 2.86
C THR A 10 7.50 0.25 2.37
N ALA A 11 6.68 -0.68 1.88
CA ALA A 11 5.32 -0.41 1.43
C ALA A 11 4.43 0.16 2.55
N LYS A 12 4.50 -0.40 3.77
CA LYS A 12 3.84 0.21 4.95
C LYS A 12 4.30 1.65 5.12
N ASN A 13 5.61 1.86 5.21
CA ASN A 13 6.21 3.15 5.57
C ASN A 13 5.88 4.24 4.53
N GLN A 14 5.65 3.90 3.26
CA GLN A 14 5.24 4.88 2.23
C GLN A 14 3.94 5.63 2.57
N ILE A 15 3.01 5.01 3.30
CA ILE A 15 1.74 5.67 3.69
C ILE A 15 1.98 6.79 4.72
N TYR A 16 3.06 6.69 5.50
CA TYR A 16 3.38 7.60 6.60
C TYR A 16 4.32 8.74 6.21
N TYR A 17 4.95 8.69 5.03
CA TYR A 17 5.85 9.76 4.61
C TYR A 17 5.06 10.96 4.11
N GLY A 18 5.04 12.06 4.88
CA GLY A 18 4.37 13.31 4.49
C GLY A 18 4.96 14.02 3.27
N THR A 19 6.17 13.65 2.84
CA THR A 19 6.81 14.17 1.62
C THR A 19 6.35 13.45 0.35
N ARG A 20 5.54 12.39 0.49
CA ARG A 20 5.01 11.59 -0.60
C ARG A 20 3.50 11.50 -0.52
N LEU A 21 2.86 11.59 -1.67
CA LEU A 21 1.42 11.45 -1.79
C LEU A 21 1.15 10.41 -2.88
N LEU A 22 0.82 9.19 -2.46
CA LEU A 22 0.51 8.12 -3.40
C LEU A 22 -0.83 8.44 -4.09
N THR A 23 -0.80 8.63 -5.41
CA THR A 23 -1.96 9.05 -6.21
C THR A 23 -2.50 7.92 -7.08
N PHE A 24 -3.79 7.61 -6.97
CA PHE A 24 -4.48 6.62 -7.79
C PHE A 24 -5.61 7.29 -8.56
N GLY A 25 -5.36 7.67 -9.82
CA GLY A 25 -6.29 8.51 -10.58
C GLY A 25 -6.57 9.81 -9.84
N ASN A 26 -7.85 10.07 -9.51
CA ASN A 26 -8.28 11.25 -8.77
C ASN A 26 -8.27 11.06 -7.24
N SER A 27 -7.85 9.90 -6.75
CA SER A 27 -7.84 9.55 -5.31
C SER A 27 -6.41 9.43 -4.79
N THR A 28 -6.26 9.43 -3.46
CA THR A 28 -4.95 9.39 -2.80
C THR A 28 -4.92 8.37 -1.67
N VAL A 29 -3.76 7.77 -1.43
CA VAL A 29 -3.50 6.99 -0.21
C VAL A 29 -2.77 7.88 0.78
N ARG A 30 -3.37 8.05 1.95
CA ARG A 30 -2.95 9.07 2.92
C ARG A 30 -2.93 8.53 4.35
N TYR A 31 -2.12 9.16 5.18
CA TYR A 31 -1.99 8.85 6.59
C TYR A 31 -3.29 9.05 7.40
N ASP A 32 -4.10 10.09 7.10
CA ASP A 32 -5.36 10.35 7.80
C ASP A 32 -6.37 9.20 7.64
N GLN A 33 -6.31 8.49 6.51
CA GLN A 33 -7.14 7.32 6.27
C GLN A 33 -6.84 6.20 7.28
N LEU A 34 -5.57 5.97 7.61
CA LEU A 34 -5.15 5.01 8.64
C LEU A 34 -5.51 5.50 10.05
N CYS A 35 -5.36 6.80 10.34
CA CYS A 35 -5.81 7.39 11.61
C CYS A 35 -7.29 7.14 11.86
N ASN A 36 -8.12 7.35 10.84
CA ASN A 36 -9.57 7.16 10.93
C ASN A 36 -9.93 5.68 11.16
N LEU A 37 -9.20 4.76 10.52
CA LEU A 37 -9.39 3.33 10.73
C LEU A 37 -8.93 2.87 12.12
N ALA A 38 -7.84 3.42 12.65
CA ALA A 38 -7.33 3.09 13.99
C ALA A 38 -8.26 3.53 15.12
N LYS A 39 -9.10 4.55 14.90
CA LYS A 39 -10.06 5.07 15.90
C LYS A 39 -11.39 4.31 15.95
N LYS A 40 -11.65 3.38 15.03
CA LYS A 40 -12.87 2.55 15.06
C LYS A 40 -12.83 1.57 16.23
N GLU A 41 -13.95 1.34 16.90
CA GLU A 41 -14.04 0.45 18.09
C GLU A 41 -13.48 -0.95 17.83
N ASN A 42 -13.70 -1.50 16.63
CA ASN A 42 -13.22 -2.84 16.25
C ASN A 42 -11.96 -2.81 15.37
N SER A 43 -11.11 -1.79 15.48
CA SER A 43 -9.99 -1.60 14.56
C SER A 43 -9.02 -2.80 14.51
N ALA A 44 -8.61 -3.17 13.30
CA ALA A 44 -7.52 -4.12 13.07
C ALA A 44 -6.14 -3.52 13.43
N LEU A 45 -6.06 -2.19 13.56
CA LEU A 45 -4.85 -1.46 13.90
C LEU A 45 -4.82 -1.13 15.38
N ARG A 46 -3.61 -1.17 15.95
CA ARG A 46 -3.33 -0.59 17.26
C ARG A 46 -2.97 0.88 17.06
N ILE A 47 -3.23 1.71 18.07
CA ILE A 47 -2.87 3.14 18.06
C ILE A 47 -1.38 3.33 17.71
N ARG A 48 -0.49 2.50 18.28
CA ARG A 48 0.95 2.51 18.00
C ARG A 48 1.36 2.14 16.57
N ASP A 49 0.46 1.50 15.82
CA ASP A 49 0.72 1.16 14.42
C ASP A 49 0.58 2.38 13.51
N VAL A 50 -0.09 3.43 14.01
CA VAL A 50 -0.36 4.66 13.26
C VAL A 50 0.37 5.86 13.87
N TYR A 51 0.31 6.00 15.20
CA TYR A 51 0.97 7.07 15.91
C TYR A 51 2.34 6.62 16.42
N ASN A 52 3.36 7.47 16.26
CA ASN A 52 4.76 7.19 16.66
C ASN A 52 5.25 5.83 16.12
N VAL A 53 4.99 5.58 14.83
CA VAL A 53 5.25 4.29 14.18
C VAL A 53 6.71 3.90 14.28
N ASN A 54 6.96 2.74 14.87
CA ASN A 54 8.25 2.08 14.73
C ASN A 54 8.40 1.58 13.28
N LYS A 55 9.26 2.24 12.50
CA LYS A 55 9.53 1.92 11.09
C LYS A 55 10.10 0.52 10.87
N GLN A 56 10.67 -0.10 11.92
CA GLN A 56 11.21 -1.46 11.90
C GLN A 56 10.22 -2.53 12.41
N ASP A 57 9.04 -2.15 12.93
CA ASP A 57 8.04 -3.11 13.42
C ASP A 57 7.40 -3.90 12.26
N ASP A 58 7.83 -5.15 12.12
CA ASP A 58 7.32 -6.16 11.19
C ASP A 58 5.87 -6.54 11.53
N SER A 59 5.49 -6.55 12.80
CA SER A 59 4.14 -6.91 13.24
C SER A 59 3.13 -5.83 12.85
N ALA A 60 3.53 -4.55 12.94
CA ALA A 60 2.72 -3.45 12.42
C ALA A 60 2.55 -3.57 10.89
N ALA A 61 3.60 -3.96 10.17
CA ALA A 61 3.50 -4.20 8.73
C ALA A 61 2.56 -5.37 8.42
N PHE A 62 2.57 -6.43 9.23
CA PHE A 62 1.60 -7.53 9.10
C PHE A 62 0.16 -7.06 9.27
N ARG A 63 -0.13 -6.28 10.33
CA ARG A 63 -1.48 -5.75 10.61
C ARG A 63 -2.00 -4.81 9.52
N ILE A 64 -1.12 -3.98 8.95
CA ILE A 64 -1.48 -3.05 7.86
C ILE A 64 -1.96 -3.78 6.62
N PHE A 65 -1.35 -4.92 6.25
CA PHE A 65 -1.77 -5.71 5.10
C PHE A 65 -2.71 -6.86 5.49
N HIS A 66 -3.30 -6.84 6.68
CA HIS A 66 -4.20 -7.89 7.15
C HIS A 66 -5.60 -7.74 6.54
N SER A 67 -6.24 -8.87 6.23
CA SER A 67 -7.58 -8.91 5.60
C SER A 67 -8.66 -8.14 6.38
N GLN A 68 -8.56 -8.10 7.71
CA GLN A 68 -9.48 -7.32 8.54
C GLN A 68 -9.37 -5.81 8.28
N LEU A 69 -8.17 -5.26 8.11
CA LEU A 69 -8.00 -3.84 7.77
C LEU A 69 -8.50 -3.56 6.36
N LEU A 70 -8.22 -4.48 5.44
CA LEU A 70 -8.69 -4.40 4.06
C LEU A 70 -10.22 -4.27 4.02
N ARG A 71 -10.95 -5.11 4.76
CA ARG A 71 -12.41 -5.04 4.86
C ARG A 71 -12.90 -3.69 5.38
N MET A 72 -12.26 -3.15 6.42
CA MET A 72 -12.64 -1.84 6.97
C MET A 72 -12.39 -0.67 6.02
N SER A 73 -11.43 -0.81 5.10
CA SER A 73 -11.13 0.21 4.08
C SER A 73 -12.24 0.30 3.02
N ILE A 74 -12.91 -0.82 2.71
CA ILE A 74 -14.09 -0.86 1.82
C ILE A 74 -15.24 -0.07 2.45
N ASP A 75 -15.57 -0.36 3.71
CA ASP A 75 -16.73 0.22 4.42
C ASP A 75 -16.61 1.73 4.70
N SER A 76 -15.53 2.37 4.28
CA SER A 76 -15.25 3.76 4.64
C SER A 76 -14.81 4.65 3.49
N ASP A 77 -15.19 4.26 2.26
CA ASP A 77 -14.95 4.97 1.01
C ASP A 77 -13.47 5.34 0.78
N LYS A 78 -12.58 4.43 1.18
CA LYS A 78 -11.12 4.58 1.03
C LYS A 78 -10.63 3.65 -0.08
N LEU A 79 -11.26 3.74 -1.25
CA LEU A 79 -11.02 2.81 -2.37
C LEU A 79 -9.54 2.78 -2.80
N SER A 80 -8.87 3.93 -2.84
CA SER A 80 -7.43 4.02 -3.13
C SER A 80 -6.57 3.24 -2.12
N LEU A 81 -6.88 3.36 -0.82
CA LEU A 81 -6.19 2.62 0.24
C LEU A 81 -6.49 1.13 0.12
N PHE A 82 -7.75 0.76 -0.13
CA PHE A 82 -8.13 -0.63 -0.37
C PHE A 82 -7.30 -1.24 -1.50
N VAL A 83 -7.26 -0.60 -2.67
CA VAL A 83 -6.50 -1.10 -3.83
C VAL A 83 -5.02 -1.26 -3.50
N TYR A 84 -4.43 -0.27 -2.83
CA TYR A 84 -3.03 -0.34 -2.40
C TYR A 84 -2.75 -1.50 -1.44
N LEU A 85 -3.59 -1.67 -0.42
CA LEU A 85 -3.45 -2.74 0.57
C LEU A 85 -3.71 -4.11 -0.06
N PHE A 86 -4.66 -4.22 -0.98
CA PHE A 86 -5.01 -5.47 -1.66
C PHE A 86 -3.88 -5.95 -2.55
N ILE A 87 -3.45 -5.14 -3.52
CA ILE A 87 -2.46 -5.56 -4.52
C ILE A 87 -1.12 -5.91 -3.87
N LEU A 88 -0.63 -5.07 -2.95
CA LEU A 88 0.64 -5.35 -2.27
C LEU A 88 0.51 -6.44 -1.21
N GLY A 89 -0.63 -6.51 -0.50
CA GLY A 89 -0.90 -7.55 0.48
C GLY A 89 -0.90 -8.94 -0.16
N GLU A 90 -1.63 -9.11 -1.27
CA GLU A 90 -1.65 -10.36 -2.03
C GLU A 90 -0.27 -10.72 -2.55
N LEU A 91 0.51 -9.76 -3.07
CA LEU A 91 1.87 -10.01 -3.54
C LEU A 91 2.77 -10.55 -2.41
N PHE A 92 2.70 -9.97 -1.21
CA PHE A 92 3.47 -10.44 -0.06
C PHE A 92 3.00 -11.81 0.41
N ASP A 93 1.70 -12.06 0.41
CA ASP A 93 1.13 -13.34 0.82
C ASP A 93 1.48 -14.45 -0.20
N ALA A 94 1.41 -14.18 -1.50
CA ALA A 94 1.85 -15.10 -2.55
C ALA A 94 3.31 -15.53 -2.38
N TYR A 95 4.16 -14.62 -1.93
CA TYR A 95 5.57 -14.92 -1.69
C TYR A 95 5.78 -15.69 -0.37
N LEU A 96 5.16 -15.24 0.73
CA LEU A 96 5.42 -15.76 2.08
C LEU A 96 4.63 -17.02 2.41
N ASN A 97 3.46 -17.22 1.81
CA ASN A 97 2.57 -18.32 2.15
C ASN A 97 2.85 -19.57 1.31
N CYS A 98 3.41 -20.59 1.97
CA CYS A 98 3.73 -21.87 1.34
C CYS A 98 2.50 -22.67 0.85
N LYS A 99 1.28 -22.33 1.29
CA LYS A 99 0.05 -23.05 0.93
C LYS A 99 -0.57 -22.61 -0.40
N ILE A 100 -0.15 -21.47 -0.95
CA ILE A 100 -0.67 -20.96 -2.23
C ILE A 100 -0.02 -21.74 -3.38
N SER A 101 -0.84 -22.22 -4.32
CA SER A 101 -0.36 -22.97 -5.50
C SER A 101 0.57 -22.11 -6.38
N HIS A 102 1.52 -22.73 -7.08
CA HIS A 102 2.43 -22.00 -7.98
C HIS A 102 1.68 -21.20 -9.05
N LYS A 103 0.64 -21.78 -9.65
CA LYS A 103 -0.22 -21.10 -10.63
C LYS A 103 -0.83 -19.83 -10.03
N THR A 104 -1.43 -19.92 -8.85
CA THR A 104 -2.04 -18.76 -8.17
C THR A 104 -0.99 -17.70 -7.83
N ARG A 105 0.20 -18.09 -7.37
CA ARG A 105 1.28 -17.13 -7.09
C ARG A 105 1.72 -16.36 -8.33
N ILE A 106 1.84 -17.03 -9.47
CA ILE A 106 2.21 -16.39 -10.74
C ILE A 106 1.15 -15.38 -11.15
N ILE A 107 -0.14 -15.73 -11.05
CA ILE A 107 -1.25 -14.82 -11.37
C ILE A 107 -1.21 -13.58 -10.48
N ILE A 108 -1.06 -13.75 -9.15
CA ILE A 108 -0.95 -12.63 -8.20
C ILE A 108 0.27 -11.75 -8.52
N ALA A 109 1.42 -12.35 -8.81
CA ALA A 109 2.63 -11.62 -9.19
C ALA A 109 2.44 -10.81 -10.47
N MET A 110 1.79 -11.39 -11.50
CA MET A 110 1.46 -10.70 -12.74
C MET A 110 0.47 -9.55 -12.52
N HIS A 111 -0.58 -9.76 -11.72
CA HIS A 111 -1.53 -8.71 -11.36
C HIS A 111 -0.82 -7.52 -10.69
N ALA A 112 0.03 -7.78 -9.71
CA ALA A 112 0.80 -6.74 -9.04
C ALA A 112 1.77 -6.03 -9.99
N TYR A 113 2.44 -6.78 -10.87
CA TYR A 113 3.35 -6.23 -11.88
C TYR A 113 2.64 -5.27 -12.83
N PHE A 114 1.55 -5.71 -13.48
CA PHE A 114 0.80 -4.86 -14.42
C PHE A 114 0.20 -3.65 -13.71
N PHE A 115 -0.30 -3.81 -12.49
CA PHE A 115 -0.79 -2.69 -11.70
C PHE A 115 0.28 -1.62 -11.45
N LEU A 116 1.48 -2.04 -11.00
CA LEU A 116 2.60 -1.12 -10.75
C LEU A 116 3.06 -0.42 -12.04
N ASP A 117 3.09 -1.14 -13.16
CA ASP A 117 3.46 -0.58 -14.47
C ASP A 117 2.45 0.46 -14.96
N PHE A 118 1.15 0.14 -14.91
CA PHE A 118 0.09 1.08 -15.28
C PHE A 118 0.06 2.30 -14.35
N TRP A 119 0.26 2.09 -13.05
CA TRP A 119 0.28 3.18 -12.09
C TRP A 119 1.45 4.14 -12.35
N LYS A 120 2.66 3.61 -12.60
CA LYS A 120 3.82 4.43 -12.97
C LYS A 120 3.57 5.20 -14.27
N SER A 121 3.08 4.51 -15.30
CA SER A 121 2.75 5.11 -16.59
C SER A 121 1.70 6.23 -16.46
N HIS A 122 0.71 6.05 -15.60
CA HIS A 122 -0.29 7.08 -15.32
C HIS A 122 0.34 8.33 -14.69
N ILE A 123 1.18 8.17 -13.67
CA ILE A 123 1.87 9.30 -13.02
C ILE A 123 2.73 10.07 -14.02
N GLU A 124 3.49 9.36 -14.86
CA GLU A 124 4.36 9.99 -15.87
C GLU A 124 3.56 10.77 -16.91
N LYS A 125 2.43 10.23 -17.38
CA LYS A 125 1.52 10.93 -18.30
C LYS A 125 0.89 12.15 -17.64
N THR A 126 0.41 12.03 -16.41
CA THR A 126 -0.21 13.13 -15.67
C THR A 126 0.81 14.22 -15.32
N GLY A 127 2.06 13.85 -15.01
CA GLY A 127 3.16 14.80 -14.79
C GLY A 127 3.47 15.64 -16.02
N LYS A 128 3.49 15.02 -17.21
CA LYS A 128 3.67 15.72 -18.49
C LYS A 128 2.51 16.66 -18.82
N ASN A 129 1.27 16.24 -18.55
CA ASN A 129 0.08 16.99 -18.94
C ASN A 129 -0.30 18.11 -17.95
N ILE A 130 -0.03 17.94 -16.66
CA ILE A 130 -0.44 18.87 -15.61
C ILE A 130 0.79 19.57 -15.02
N SER A 131 1.62 18.85 -14.27
CA SER A 131 2.86 19.37 -13.70
C SER A 131 3.70 18.28 -13.05
N ASN A 132 4.96 18.18 -13.47
CA ASN A 132 5.97 17.32 -12.84
C ASN A 132 6.27 17.72 -11.38
N LYS A 133 5.88 18.92 -10.94
CA LYS A 133 6.04 19.35 -9.54
C LYS A 133 5.17 18.54 -8.59
N TRP A 134 3.95 18.21 -9.02
CA TRP A 134 2.92 17.53 -8.23
C TRP A 134 2.83 16.05 -8.55
N TYR A 135 2.98 15.68 -9.82
CA TYR A 135 2.95 14.30 -10.29
C TYR A 135 4.34 13.90 -10.80
N SER A 136 5.13 13.30 -9.92
CA SER A 136 6.43 12.72 -10.29
C SER A 136 6.56 11.35 -9.66
N VAL A 137 7.25 10.43 -10.33
CA VAL A 137 7.52 9.08 -9.79
C VAL A 137 8.21 9.17 -8.42
N ALA A 138 9.08 10.16 -8.20
CA ALA A 138 9.77 10.33 -6.92
C ALA A 138 8.85 10.67 -5.73
N ARG A 139 7.69 11.30 -6.00
CA ARG A 139 6.75 11.80 -4.97
C ARG A 139 5.44 11.02 -4.90
N SER A 140 4.98 10.51 -6.03
CA SER A 140 3.62 9.98 -6.20
C SER A 140 3.56 8.47 -6.39
N PHE A 141 4.71 7.81 -6.49
CA PHE A 141 4.84 6.37 -6.66
C PHE A 141 5.58 5.72 -5.47
N ILE A 142 5.46 4.41 -5.32
CA ILE A 142 6.21 3.65 -4.32
C ILE A 142 7.71 3.68 -4.64
N SER A 143 8.56 3.94 -3.65
CA SER A 143 9.97 3.57 -3.77
C SER A 143 10.13 2.11 -3.40
N ILE A 144 10.49 1.31 -4.40
CA ILE A 144 10.98 -0.05 -4.24
C ILE A 144 12.51 0.02 -4.18
#